data_AF-A0A257MX71-F1
#
_entry.id   AF-A0A257MX71-F1
#
_cell.length_a   1.000
_cell.length_b   1.000
_cell.length_c   1.000
_cell.angle_alpha   90.00
_cell.angle_beta   90.00
_cell.angle_gamma   90.00
#
_symmetry.space_group_name_H-M   'P 1'
#
loop_
_entity.id
_entity.type
_entity.pdbx_description
1 polymer ?
#
loop_
_entity_poly.entity_id
_entity_poly.type
_entity_poly.pdbx_seq_one_letter_code
_entity_poly.pdbx_strand_id
1 'polypeptide(L)'
;MKACESCSASRVEIGKNHLQKTVIGRGLGMVLIYLPLITFPFIITSAYLTYYHLRMMGATNLKKWSDFIPDRASHRYTLKNQITMEGSFKVSMAQSKLFWILNCTWYCPYSVALFEWHAYMVKIVENWWCPFTHEKKETYKNATIDKSFWHLYPEDVTKLEKEDLENPIWNDTND
;
A
#
# COMPACT_ATOMS: atom_id res chain seq x y z
N MET A 1 -23.03 14.40 -10.02
CA MET A 1 -23.00 13.41 -8.92
C MET A 1 -22.14 13.96 -7.78
N LYS A 2 -22.54 13.73 -6.53
CA LYS A 2 -22.03 14.43 -5.33
C LYS A 2 -20.54 14.18 -5.09
N ALA A 3 -19.70 15.19 -5.31
CA ALA A 3 -18.39 15.23 -4.68
C ALA A 3 -18.59 15.37 -3.16
N CYS A 4 -17.97 14.46 -2.40
CA CYS A 4 -17.83 14.47 -0.93
C CYS A 4 -18.84 13.77 0.01
N GLU A 5 -19.63 12.77 -0.41
CA GLU A 5 -20.15 11.80 0.58
C GLU A 5 -19.03 10.90 1.15
N SER A 6 -17.96 10.66 0.38
CA SER A 6 -16.77 9.93 0.82
C SER A 6 -15.72 10.80 1.55
N CYS A 7 -15.72 12.12 1.36
CA CYS A 7 -14.83 13.04 2.10
C CYS A 7 -15.27 13.21 3.56
N SER A 8 -16.56 12.98 3.83
CA SER A 8 -17.13 12.86 5.17
C SER A 8 -17.08 11.42 5.70
N ALA A 9 -16.19 10.57 5.19
CA ALA A 9 -15.95 9.26 5.80
C ALA A 9 -15.53 9.50 7.26
N SER A 10 -16.41 9.11 8.18
CA SER A 10 -16.13 9.16 9.61
C SER A 10 -14.80 8.46 9.87
N ARG A 11 -13.93 9.09 10.68
CA ARG A 11 -12.66 8.47 11.09
C ARG A 11 -12.95 7.08 11.67
N VAL A 12 -12.13 6.10 11.33
CA VAL A 12 -12.25 4.77 11.93
C VAL A 12 -12.06 4.87 13.46
N GLU A 13 -13.06 4.46 14.23
CA GLU A 13 -13.10 4.66 15.68
C GLU A 13 -12.62 3.43 16.46
N ILE A 14 -11.31 3.37 16.74
CA ILE A 14 -10.72 2.28 17.53
C ILE A 14 -10.60 2.70 19.00
N GLY A 15 -9.97 3.85 19.28
CA GLY A 15 -9.66 4.28 20.64
C GLY A 15 -10.88 4.45 21.55
N LYS A 16 -11.97 5.02 21.02
CA LYS A 16 -13.24 5.23 21.75
C LYS A 16 -13.86 3.92 22.26
N ASN A 17 -13.66 2.84 21.50
CA ASN A 17 -14.28 1.54 21.74
C ASN A 17 -13.31 0.53 22.38
N HIS A 18 -12.00 0.81 22.40
CA HIS A 18 -10.97 -0.18 22.75
C HIS A 18 -11.12 -0.72 24.17
N LEU A 19 -11.34 0.15 25.15
CA LEU A 19 -11.52 -0.25 26.56
C LEU A 19 -12.82 -1.01 26.81
N GLN A 20 -13.83 -0.84 25.94
CA GLN A 20 -15.11 -1.56 26.02
C GLN A 20 -14.99 -3.00 25.49
N LYS A 21 -13.89 -3.36 24.82
CA LYS A 21 -13.65 -4.73 24.32
C LYS A 21 -13.07 -5.62 25.41
N THR A 22 -13.47 -6.89 25.40
CA THR A 22 -12.93 -7.91 26.32
C THR A 22 -11.40 -8.05 26.15
N VAL A 23 -10.71 -8.45 27.22
CA VAL A 23 -9.25 -8.69 27.19
C VAL A 23 -8.90 -9.75 26.15
N ILE A 24 -9.70 -10.82 26.05
CA ILE A 24 -9.53 -11.88 25.05
C ILE A 24 -9.68 -11.33 23.63
N GLY A 25 -10.70 -10.51 23.37
CA GLY A 25 -10.90 -9.91 22.04
C GLY A 25 -9.74 -9.01 21.63
N ARG A 26 -9.20 -8.22 22.57
CA ARG A 26 -8.00 -7.41 22.35
C ARG A 26 -6.75 -8.26 22.11
N GLY A 27 -6.58 -9.34 22.87
CA GLY A 27 -5.46 -10.27 22.73
C GLY A 27 -5.48 -11.02 21.40
N LEU A 28 -6.62 -11.59 21.01
CA LEU A 28 -6.79 -12.26 19.72
C LEU A 28 -6.57 -11.29 18.56
N GLY A 29 -7.14 -10.08 18.64
CA GLY A 29 -6.94 -9.06 17.62
C GLY A 29 -5.46 -8.71 17.40
N MET A 30 -4.66 -8.68 18.47
CA MET A 30 -3.20 -8.50 18.37
C MET A 30 -2.49 -9.68 17.70
N VAL A 31 -2.98 -10.92 17.82
CA VAL A 31 -2.38 -12.06 17.11
C VAL A 31 -2.73 -12.02 15.61
N LEU A 32 -3.96 -11.63 15.27
CA LEU A 32 -4.44 -11.63 13.89
C LEU A 32 -3.61 -10.75 12.95
N ILE A 33 -3.04 -9.64 13.44
CA ILE A 33 -2.18 -8.78 12.61
C ILE A 33 -0.89 -9.49 12.21
N TYR A 34 -0.39 -10.44 13.00
CA TYR A 34 0.84 -11.18 12.70
C TYR A 34 0.61 -12.43 11.87
N LEU A 35 -0.61 -12.98 11.80
CA LEU A 35 -0.89 -14.17 10.98
C LEU A 35 -0.49 -14.01 9.51
N PRO A 36 -0.70 -12.85 8.84
CA PRO A 36 -0.19 -12.61 7.51
C PRO A 36 1.32 -12.83 7.33
N LEU A 37 2.15 -12.81 8.39
CA LEU A 37 3.58 -13.12 8.25
C LEU A 37 3.83 -14.51 7.66
N ILE A 38 2.91 -15.45 7.87
CA ILE A 38 2.98 -16.79 7.27
C ILE A 38 2.82 -16.72 5.75
N THR A 39 2.03 -15.77 5.24
CA THR A 39 1.78 -15.58 3.81
C THR A 39 2.72 -14.56 3.15
N PHE A 40 3.59 -13.89 3.92
CA PHE A 40 4.54 -12.92 3.37
C PHE A 40 5.45 -13.49 2.28
N PRO A 41 6.00 -14.71 2.38
CA PRO A 41 6.80 -15.27 1.28
C PRO A 41 6.02 -15.32 -0.04
N PHE A 42 4.73 -15.66 0.01
CA PHE A 42 3.85 -15.67 -1.15
C PHE A 42 3.61 -14.25 -1.69
N ILE A 43 3.31 -13.29 -0.80
CA ILE A 43 3.07 -11.89 -1.19
C ILE A 43 4.32 -11.27 -1.81
N ILE A 44 5.50 -11.49 -1.21
CA ILE A 44 6.78 -11.04 -1.73
C ILE A 44 7.02 -11.63 -3.12
N THR A 45 6.80 -12.94 -3.27
CA THR A 45 6.94 -13.63 -4.57
C THR A 45 6.00 -13.02 -5.60
N SER A 46 4.72 -12.84 -5.28
CA SER A 46 3.73 -12.19 -6.15
C SER A 46 4.20 -10.80 -6.58
N ALA A 47 4.63 -9.97 -5.62
CA ALA A 47 5.07 -8.61 -5.88
C ALA A 47 6.29 -8.58 -6.82
N TYR A 48 7.29 -9.45 -6.60
CA TYR A 48 8.45 -9.54 -7.50
C TYR A 48 8.10 -10.11 -8.87
N LEU A 49 7.17 -11.05 -8.98
CA LEU A 49 6.69 -11.52 -10.27
C LEU A 49 6.04 -10.37 -11.06
N THR A 50 5.21 -9.55 -10.41
CA THR A 50 4.65 -8.33 -11.03
C THR A 50 5.73 -7.33 -11.42
N TYR A 51 6.73 -7.11 -10.55
CA TYR A 51 7.86 -6.23 -10.86
C TYR A 51 8.60 -6.69 -12.11
N TYR A 52 8.98 -7.96 -12.19
CA TYR A 52 9.69 -8.50 -13.34
C TYR A 52 8.82 -8.56 -14.59
N HIS A 53 7.52 -8.85 -14.46
CA HIS A 53 6.56 -8.72 -15.55
C HIS A 53 6.62 -7.32 -16.18
N LEU A 54 6.47 -6.26 -15.38
CA LEU A 54 6.54 -4.88 -15.86
C LEU A 54 7.89 -4.58 -16.52
N ARG A 55 9.00 -5.03 -15.94
CA ARG A 55 10.34 -4.88 -16.52
C ARG A 55 10.46 -5.59 -17.88
N MET A 56 9.89 -6.78 -18.03
CA MET A 56 9.87 -7.53 -19.30
C MET A 56 8.99 -6.85 -20.35
N MET A 57 7.95 -6.12 -19.93
CA MET A 57 7.13 -5.27 -20.82
C MET A 57 7.79 -3.93 -21.16
N GLY A 58 9.02 -3.68 -20.73
CA GLY A 58 9.78 -2.48 -21.08
C GLY A 58 9.71 -1.36 -20.03
N ALA A 59 9.02 -1.54 -18.91
CA ALA A 59 8.91 -0.49 -17.90
C ALA A 59 10.29 -0.08 -17.33
N THR A 60 10.56 1.22 -17.36
CA THR A 60 11.73 1.83 -16.72
C THR A 60 11.31 2.67 -15.51
N ASN A 61 12.26 3.06 -14.65
CA ASN A 61 12.02 3.92 -13.49
C ASN A 61 10.96 3.41 -12.47
N LEU A 62 10.75 2.09 -12.40
CA LEU A 62 9.90 1.52 -11.36
C LEU A 62 10.51 1.71 -9.98
N LYS A 63 9.71 2.20 -9.04
CA LYS A 63 10.08 2.22 -7.62
C LYS A 63 10.32 0.81 -7.10
N LYS A 64 11.35 0.68 -6.27
CA LYS A 64 11.71 -0.56 -5.56
C LYS A 64 11.00 -0.59 -4.22
N TRP A 65 10.90 -1.78 -3.61
CA TRP A 65 10.32 -1.94 -2.28
C TRP A 65 10.96 -1.00 -1.23
N SER A 66 12.27 -0.78 -1.32
CA SER A 66 13.01 0.13 -0.43
C SER A 66 12.48 1.57 -0.46
N ASP A 67 11.91 2.02 -1.57
CA ASP A 67 11.45 3.40 -1.75
C ASP A 67 10.15 3.67 -0.96
N PHE A 68 9.51 2.59 -0.47
CA PHE A 68 8.31 2.63 0.38
C PHE A 68 8.63 2.40 1.86
N ILE A 69 9.88 2.04 2.18
CA ILE A 69 10.31 1.85 3.57
C ILE A 69 10.68 3.22 4.15
N PRO A 70 10.08 3.67 5.27
CA PRO A 70 10.43 4.94 5.88
C PRO A 70 11.88 4.92 6.38
N ASP A 71 12.51 6.10 6.39
CA ASP A 71 13.86 6.25 6.92
C ASP A 71 13.93 5.78 8.39
N ARG A 72 14.89 4.91 8.69
CA ARG A 72 15.13 4.44 10.07
C ARG A 72 15.44 5.58 11.03
N ALA A 73 16.05 6.66 10.55
CA ALA A 73 16.32 7.84 11.37
C ALA A 73 15.02 8.53 11.86
N SER A 74 13.89 8.31 11.19
CA SER A 74 12.58 8.80 11.65
C SER A 74 12.07 8.08 12.89
N HIS A 75 12.63 6.91 13.24
CA HIS A 75 12.30 6.20 14.46
C HIS A 75 12.96 6.87 15.68
N ARG A 76 12.16 7.59 16.46
CA ARG A 76 12.63 8.46 17.56
C ARG A 76 13.03 7.74 18.85
N TYR A 77 12.71 6.46 18.99
CA TYR A 77 12.89 5.72 20.24
C TYR A 77 13.98 4.66 20.16
N THR A 78 14.53 4.29 21.31
CA THR A 78 15.54 3.26 21.51
C THR A 78 15.07 2.31 22.61
N LEU A 79 15.73 1.16 22.80
CA LEU A 79 15.42 0.26 23.91
C LEU A 79 15.49 0.94 25.30
N LYS A 80 16.20 2.08 25.44
CA LYS A 80 16.27 2.82 26.70
C LYS A 80 14.99 3.61 26.98
N ASN A 81 14.50 4.38 25.99
CA ASN A 81 13.39 5.33 26.13
C ASN A 81 12.09 4.90 25.42
N GLN A 82 12.01 3.67 24.91
CA GLN A 82 10.81 3.14 24.28
C GLN A 82 9.62 3.17 25.24
N ILE A 83 8.53 3.77 24.79
CA ILE A 83 7.25 3.77 25.50
C ILE A 83 6.62 2.38 25.45
N THR A 84 6.00 1.97 26.55
CA THR A 84 5.24 0.73 26.69
C THR A 84 3.86 1.06 27.25
N MET A 85 2.90 0.16 27.08
CA MET A 85 1.58 0.34 27.69
C MET A 85 1.59 -0.16 29.13
N GLU A 86 0.88 0.54 30.01
CA GLU A 86 0.47 -0.01 31.29
C GLU A 86 -0.60 -1.08 31.03
N GLY A 87 -0.17 -2.34 30.98
CA GLY A 87 -1.04 -3.47 30.66
C GLY A 87 -2.06 -3.75 31.77
N SER A 88 -3.31 -3.99 31.38
CA SER A 88 -4.36 -4.46 32.30
C SER A 88 -4.17 -5.92 32.77
N PHE A 89 -3.17 -6.63 32.24
CA PHE A 89 -2.81 -8.01 32.59
C PHE A 89 -1.29 -8.20 32.51
N LYS A 90 -0.70 -8.92 33.46
CA LYS A 90 0.76 -8.99 33.72
C LYS A 90 1.62 -9.66 32.62
N VAL A 91 1.01 -10.31 31.63
CA VAL A 91 1.72 -11.05 30.57
C VAL A 91 1.51 -10.41 29.19
N SER A 92 1.19 -9.10 29.15
CA SER A 92 0.97 -8.42 27.87
C SER A 92 2.30 -8.10 27.19
N MET A 93 2.47 -8.55 25.94
CA MET A 93 3.62 -8.15 25.10
C MET A 93 3.70 -6.63 24.92
N ALA A 94 2.59 -5.91 25.06
CA ALA A 94 2.56 -4.45 25.02
C ALA A 94 3.33 -3.77 26.17
N GLN A 95 3.68 -4.49 27.24
CA GLN A 95 4.53 -4.02 28.33
C GLN A 95 6.04 -4.15 28.00
N SER A 96 6.41 -4.80 26.89
CA SER A 96 7.80 -5.02 26.50
C SER A 96 8.32 -3.91 25.57
N LYS A 97 9.44 -3.27 25.94
CA LYS A 97 10.13 -2.32 25.06
C LYS A 97 10.64 -2.98 23.78
N LEU A 98 11.17 -4.22 23.90
CA LEU A 98 11.67 -4.96 22.74
C LEU A 98 10.56 -5.25 21.73
N PHE A 99 9.37 -5.61 22.21
CA PHE A 99 8.21 -5.83 21.36
C PHE A 99 7.89 -4.60 20.51
N TRP A 100 7.86 -3.40 21.11
CA TRP A 100 7.60 -2.17 20.36
C TRP A 100 8.74 -1.79 19.40
N ILE A 101 10.00 -1.97 19.80
CA ILE A 101 11.14 -1.74 18.89
C ILE A 101 11.05 -2.64 17.65
N LEU A 102 10.80 -3.93 17.85
CA LEU A 102 10.66 -4.88 16.74
C LEU A 102 9.46 -4.53 15.85
N ASN A 103 8.32 -4.16 16.46
CA ASN A 103 7.14 -3.77 15.71
C ASN A 103 7.33 -2.50 14.90
N CYS A 104 7.80 -1.43 15.54
CA CYS A 104 7.88 -0.11 14.95
C CYS A 104 9.08 0.07 14.01
N THR A 105 10.12 -0.78 14.12
CA THR A 105 11.30 -0.70 13.25
C THR A 105 11.30 -1.74 12.13
N TRP A 106 10.68 -2.90 12.35
CA TRP A 106 10.70 -4.01 11.40
C TRP A 106 9.32 -4.37 10.90
N TYR A 107 8.45 -4.89 11.77
CA TYR A 107 7.19 -5.47 11.29
C TYR A 107 6.31 -4.43 10.57
N CYS A 108 5.97 -3.31 11.22
CA CYS A 108 5.05 -2.32 10.63
C CYS A 108 5.64 -1.65 9.37
N PRO A 109 6.87 -1.08 9.39
CA PRO A 109 7.42 -0.42 8.22
C PRO A 109 7.53 -1.33 7.01
N TYR A 110 8.04 -2.55 7.19
CA TYR A 110 8.25 -3.48 6.08
C TYR A 110 6.94 -4.07 5.56
N SER A 111 5.98 -4.38 6.44
CA SER A 111 4.66 -4.90 6.01
C SER A 111 3.86 -3.85 5.26
N VAL A 112 3.76 -2.63 5.78
CA VAL A 112 3.07 -1.52 5.09
C VAL A 112 3.74 -1.25 3.75
N ALA A 113 5.06 -1.14 3.71
CA ALA A 113 5.82 -0.92 2.48
C ALA A 113 5.60 -2.05 1.46
N LEU A 114 5.52 -3.31 1.90
CA LEU A 114 5.30 -4.46 1.00
C LEU A 114 3.94 -4.36 0.31
N PHE A 115 2.87 -4.13 1.07
CA PHE A 115 1.53 -4.02 0.49
C PHE A 115 1.35 -2.76 -0.35
N GLU A 116 1.92 -1.63 0.07
CA GLU A 116 1.88 -0.39 -0.70
C GLU A 116 2.64 -0.51 -2.02
N TRP A 117 3.85 -1.08 -1.98
CA TRP A 117 4.65 -1.34 -3.18
C TRP A 117 3.96 -2.31 -4.13
N HIS A 118 3.38 -3.39 -3.61
CA HIS A 118 2.62 -4.34 -4.43
C HIS A 118 1.40 -3.68 -5.08
N ALA A 119 0.62 -2.90 -4.31
CA ALA A 119 -0.52 -2.16 -4.84
C ALA A 119 -0.10 -1.14 -5.91
N TYR A 120 1.03 -0.44 -5.71
CA TYR A 120 1.62 0.44 -6.72
C TYR A 120 1.89 -0.30 -8.03
N MET A 121 2.52 -1.48 -7.98
CA MET A 121 2.81 -2.25 -9.19
C MET A 121 1.55 -2.76 -9.88
N VAL A 122 0.56 -3.24 -9.13
CA VAL A 122 -0.72 -3.70 -9.70
C VAL A 122 -1.46 -2.54 -10.38
N LYS A 123 -1.42 -1.32 -9.81
CA LYS A 123 -1.98 -0.12 -10.46
C LYS A 123 -1.27 0.21 -11.77
N ILE A 124 0.05 0.05 -11.86
CA ILE A 124 0.78 0.23 -13.13
C ILE A 124 0.35 -0.83 -14.15
N VAL A 125 0.24 -2.09 -13.74
CA VAL A 125 -0.26 -3.17 -14.61
C VAL A 125 -1.67 -2.83 -15.13
N GLU A 126 -2.53 -2.31 -14.28
CA GLU A 126 -3.88 -1.88 -14.65
C GLU A 126 -3.86 -0.68 -15.62
N ASN A 127 -3.02 0.34 -15.37
CA ASN A 127 -2.86 1.47 -16.29
C ASN A 127 -2.28 1.05 -17.65
N TRP A 128 -1.40 0.05 -17.66
CA TRP A 128 -0.80 -0.47 -18.89
C TRP A 128 -1.80 -1.28 -19.73
N TRP A 129 -2.44 -2.30 -19.15
CA TRP A 129 -3.31 -3.22 -19.90
C TRP A 129 -4.74 -2.71 -20.10
N CYS A 130 -5.24 -1.91 -19.17
CA CYS A 130 -6.65 -1.52 -19.09
C CYS A 130 -6.76 0.00 -18.94
N PRO A 131 -6.49 0.80 -19.98
CA PRO A 131 -6.51 2.26 -19.93
C PRO A 131 -7.93 2.83 -20.03
N PHE A 132 -8.90 2.20 -19.36
CA PHE A 132 -10.28 2.65 -19.39
C PHE A 132 -10.60 3.43 -18.13
N THR A 133 -11.22 4.59 -18.30
CA THR A 133 -11.62 5.45 -17.21
C THR A 133 -12.73 4.77 -16.41
N HIS A 134 -12.54 4.68 -15.10
CA HIS A 134 -13.56 4.26 -14.14
C HIS A 134 -13.35 4.99 -12.81
N GLU A 135 -14.34 4.91 -11.92
CA GLU A 135 -14.46 5.79 -10.73
C GLU A 135 -13.23 5.84 -9.79
N LYS A 136 -12.32 4.86 -9.88
CA LYS A 136 -11.13 4.76 -9.01
C LYS A 136 -9.84 5.23 -9.65
N LYS A 137 -9.79 5.39 -10.98
CA LYS A 137 -8.55 5.68 -11.71
C LYS A 137 -7.89 6.99 -11.29
N GLU A 138 -8.67 8.01 -10.95
CA GLU A 138 -8.18 9.28 -10.40
C GLU A 138 -7.32 9.13 -9.13
N THR A 139 -7.44 8.01 -8.41
CA THR A 139 -6.64 7.73 -7.21
C THR A 139 -5.27 7.10 -7.52
N TYR A 140 -4.97 6.84 -8.80
CA TYR A 140 -3.76 6.14 -9.24
C TYR A 140 -2.65 7.10 -9.67
N LYS A 141 -2.69 8.36 -9.23
CA LYS A 141 -1.67 9.40 -9.54
C LYS A 141 -0.24 8.99 -9.20
N ASN A 142 -0.05 8.06 -8.27
CA ASN A 142 1.26 7.57 -7.91
C ASN A 142 1.80 6.48 -8.86
N ALA A 143 1.01 6.04 -9.85
CA ALA A 143 1.26 4.94 -10.78
C ALA A 143 1.00 5.37 -12.24
N THR A 144 1.31 6.62 -12.57
CA THR A 144 1.19 7.14 -13.93
C THR A 144 2.22 6.50 -14.86
N ILE A 145 1.86 6.35 -16.13
CA ILE A 145 2.72 5.80 -17.18
C ILE A 145 2.73 6.73 -18.39
N ASP A 146 3.72 6.57 -19.25
CA ASP A 146 3.91 7.33 -20.48
C ASP A 146 2.85 7.00 -21.53
N LYS A 147 2.62 5.71 -21.80
CA LYS A 147 1.60 5.20 -22.73
C LYS A 147 1.01 3.90 -22.19
N SER A 148 -0.26 3.67 -22.45
CA SER A 148 -0.85 2.33 -22.25
C SER A 148 -0.57 1.41 -23.44
N PHE A 149 -0.83 0.10 -23.30
CA PHE A 149 -0.74 -0.89 -24.37
C PHE A 149 -1.51 -0.51 -25.65
N TRP A 150 -2.69 0.10 -25.52
CA TRP A 150 -3.54 0.46 -26.66
C TRP A 150 -3.11 1.74 -27.39
N HIS A 151 -2.13 2.46 -26.84
CA HIS A 151 -1.56 3.68 -27.42
C HIS A 151 -0.29 3.40 -28.25
N LEU A 152 0.09 2.13 -28.41
CA LEU A 152 1.30 1.74 -29.14
C LEU A 152 1.17 1.84 -30.66
N TYR A 153 -0.02 1.58 -31.18
CA TYR A 153 -0.27 1.50 -32.63
C TYR A 153 -1.36 2.49 -33.05
N PRO A 154 -1.13 3.33 -34.08
CA PRO A 154 -2.10 4.32 -34.54
C PRO A 154 -3.47 3.73 -34.87
N GLU A 155 -3.51 2.53 -35.44
CA GLU A 155 -4.75 1.81 -35.78
C GLU A 155 -5.60 1.45 -34.54
N ASP A 156 -4.97 1.21 -33.39
CA ASP A 156 -5.67 0.91 -32.14
C ASP A 156 -6.09 2.18 -31.40
N VAL A 157 -5.26 3.23 -31.47
CA VAL A 157 -5.57 4.55 -30.90
C VAL A 157 -6.90 5.10 -31.42
N THR A 158 -7.20 4.91 -32.70
CA THR A 158 -8.47 5.38 -33.31
C THR A 158 -9.73 4.69 -32.77
N LYS A 159 -9.57 3.56 -32.04
CA LYS A 159 -10.66 2.79 -31.45
C LYS A 159 -11.01 3.26 -30.04
N LEU A 160 -10.17 4.10 -29.43
CA LEU A 160 -10.35 4.55 -28.06
C LEU A 160 -11.42 5.64 -27.97
N GLU A 161 -12.20 5.57 -26.89
CA GLU A 161 -13.09 6.66 -26.51
C GLU A 161 -12.26 7.89 -26.12
N LYS A 162 -12.84 9.08 -26.32
CA LYS A 162 -12.12 10.35 -26.14
C LYS A 162 -11.50 10.49 -24.75
N GLU A 163 -12.23 10.10 -23.70
CA GLU A 163 -11.76 10.19 -22.31
C GLU A 163 -10.56 9.28 -22.02
N ASP A 164 -10.47 8.14 -22.70
CA ASP A 164 -9.39 7.17 -22.53
C ASP A 164 -8.16 7.55 -23.36
N LEU A 165 -8.40 8.17 -24.53
CA LEU A 165 -7.38 8.74 -25.39
C LEU A 165 -6.66 9.94 -24.76
N GLU A 166 -7.39 10.80 -24.04
CA GLU A 166 -6.86 12.07 -23.52
C GLU A 166 -6.44 11.97 -22.03
N ASN A 167 -6.41 10.77 -21.45
CA ASN A 167 -6.20 10.63 -20.01
C ASN A 167 -4.74 10.85 -19.58
N PRO A 168 -4.45 11.83 -18.70
CA PRO A 168 -3.08 12.16 -18.30
C PRO A 168 -2.42 11.13 -17.37
N ILE A 169 -3.16 10.11 -16.88
CA ILE A 169 -2.58 9.07 -16.03
C ILE A 169 -1.75 8.08 -16.84
N TRP A 170 -2.12 7.84 -18.10
CA TRP A 170 -1.45 6.87 -18.96
C TRP A 170 -1.06 7.39 -20.33
N ASN A 171 -1.20 8.70 -20.59
CA ASN A 171 -0.72 9.36 -21.79
C ASN A 171 0.07 10.62 -21.40
N ASP A 172 1.40 10.55 -21.53
CA ASP A 172 2.23 11.74 -21.52
C ASP A 172 1.99 12.54 -22.81
N THR A 173 1.87 13.85 -22.69
CA THR A 173 1.64 14.76 -23.82
C THR A 173 2.95 15.19 -24.50
N ASN A 174 4.08 14.70 -24.01
CA ASN A 174 5.43 15.11 -24.40
C ASN A 174 6.14 14.11 -25.33
N ASP A 175 5.52 13.73 -26.45
CA ASP A 175 6.21 13.06 -27.57
C ASP A 175 6.21 13.92 -28.84
#